data_AF-A0A0B1Y4X8-F1
#
_entry.id   AF-A0A0B1Y4X8-F1
#
_cell.length_a   1.000
_cell.length_b   1.000
_cell.length_c   1.000
_cell.angle_alpha   90.00
_cell.angle_beta   90.00
_cell.angle_gamma   90.00
#
_symmetry.space_group_name_H-M   'P 1'
#
loop_
_entity.id
_entity.type
_entity.pdbx_description
1 polymer ?
#
loop_
_entity_poly.entity_id
_entity_poly.type
_entity_poly.pdbx_seq_one_letter_code
_entity_poly.pdbx_strand_id
1 'polypeptide(L)'
;MVPETEICKMQNLKNQIQELEELLDLNHGQLNTEVRAAMKLKIAELKRQADQADAANQRRIAAEALRLLSSLLSVITNVMTLLK
;
A
#
# COMPACT_ATOMS: atom_id res chain seq x y z
N MET A 1 -3.21 23.77 15.23
CA MET A 1 -3.47 24.27 13.87
C MET A 1 -2.56 23.48 12.95
N VAL A 2 -3.12 22.53 12.20
CA VAL A 2 -2.32 21.64 11.32
C VAL A 2 -2.06 22.40 10.02
N PRO A 3 -0.81 22.59 9.59
CA PRO A 3 -0.48 23.33 8.37
C PRO A 3 -1.07 22.65 7.13
N GLU A 4 -1.63 23.44 6.21
CA GLU A 4 -2.29 22.97 4.97
C GLU A 4 -1.42 22.01 4.13
N THR A 5 -0.10 22.14 4.24
CA THR A 5 0.87 21.27 3.56
C THR A 5 0.83 19.81 4.06
N GLU A 6 0.44 19.57 5.32
CA GLU A 6 0.35 18.22 5.89
C GLU A 6 -0.96 17.53 5.49
N ILE A 7 -2.02 18.31 5.31
CA ILE A 7 -3.34 17.84 4.85
C ILE A 7 -3.24 17.32 3.40
N CYS A 8 -2.59 18.09 2.51
CA CYS A 8 -2.37 17.68 1.12
C CYS A 8 -1.54 16.39 1.00
N LYS A 9 -0.52 16.22 1.85
CA LYS A 9 0.31 15.00 1.89
C LYS A 9 -0.48 13.78 2.39
N MET A 10 -1.41 13.99 3.32
CA MET A 10 -2.25 12.94 3.87
C MET A 10 -3.24 12.43 2.82
N GLN A 11 -3.87 13.33 2.07
CA GLN A 11 -4.72 12.95 0.94
C GLN A 11 -3.93 12.19 -0.14
N ASN A 12 -2.69 12.61 -0.44
CA ASN A 12 -1.85 11.89 -1.38
C ASN A 12 -1.55 10.45 -0.91
N LEU A 13 -1.18 10.27 0.36
CA LEU A 13 -0.93 8.93 0.92
C LEU A 13 -2.18 8.04 0.87
N LYS A 14 -3.36 8.58 1.19
CA LYS A 14 -4.62 7.83 1.11
C LYS A 14 -4.94 7.41 -0.33
N ASN A 15 -4.73 8.29 -1.30
CA ASN A 15 -4.91 7.98 -2.72
C ASN A 15 -3.95 6.86 -3.16
N GLN A 16 -2.67 6.93 -2.75
CA GLN A 16 -1.69 5.88 -3.06
C GLN A 16 -2.06 4.52 -2.47
N ILE A 17 -2.58 4.49 -1.23
CA ILE A 17 -3.06 3.24 -0.62
C ILE A 17 -4.27 2.67 -1.38
N GLN A 18 -5.13 3.54 -1.92
CA GLN A 18 -6.28 3.13 -2.72
C GLN A 18 -5.86 2.57 -4.09
N GLU A 19 -4.94 3.23 -4.80
CA GLU A 19 -4.36 2.71 -6.05
C GLU A 19 -3.72 1.32 -5.85
N LEU A 20 -3.13 1.07 -4.67
CA LEU A 20 -2.54 -0.21 -4.30
C LEU A 20 -3.58 -1.33 -4.17
N GLU A 21 -4.75 -1.01 -3.62
CA GLU A 21 -5.87 -1.93 -3.53
C GLU A 21 -6.43 -2.27 -4.91
N GLU A 22 -6.59 -1.26 -5.77
CA GLU A 22 -7.04 -1.44 -7.15
C GLU A 22 -6.07 -2.31 -7.96
N LEU A 23 -4.75 -2.08 -7.83
CA LEU A 23 -3.73 -2.92 -8.46
C LEU A 23 -3.77 -4.36 -7.94
N LEU A 24 -4.00 -4.58 -6.65
CA LEU A 24 -4.12 -5.92 -6.09
C LEU A 24 -5.34 -6.65 -6.66
N ASP A 25 -6.47 -5.95 -6.81
CA ASP A 25 -7.70 -6.51 -7.36
C ASP A 25 -7.58 -6.75 -8.88
N LEU A 26 -6.87 -5.91 -9.63
CA LEU A 26 -6.58 -6.15 -11.05
C LEU A 26 -5.71 -7.39 -11.28
N ASN A 27 -4.76 -7.65 -10.38
CA ASN A 27 -3.82 -8.77 -10.49
C ASN A 27 -4.25 -10.00 -9.66
N HIS A 28 -5.53 -10.07 -9.23
CA HIS A 28 -6.02 -11.14 -8.35
C HIS A 28 -5.82 -12.55 -8.92
N GLY A 29 -5.87 -12.71 -10.24
CA GLY A 29 -5.69 -14.00 -10.91
C GLY A 29 -4.24 -14.49 -10.97
N GLN A 30 -3.27 -13.61 -10.70
CA GLN A 30 -1.83 -13.91 -10.73
C GLN A 30 -1.25 -14.20 -9.34
N LEU A 31 -2.02 -13.94 -8.28
CA LEU A 31 -1.59 -14.09 -6.90
C LEU A 31 -2.31 -15.26 -6.25
N ASN A 32 -1.58 -16.06 -5.48
CA ASN A 32 -2.18 -17.07 -4.62
C ASN A 32 -3.15 -16.41 -3.62
N THR A 33 -4.30 -17.04 -3.38
CA THR A 33 -5.32 -16.64 -2.40
C THR A 33 -4.73 -16.25 -1.04
N GLU A 34 -3.76 -17.00 -0.52
CA GLU A 34 -3.12 -16.69 0.77
C GLU A 34 -2.31 -15.39 0.72
N VAL A 35 -1.55 -15.19 -0.35
CA VAL A 35 -0.78 -13.95 -0.59
C VAL A 35 -1.74 -12.78 -0.71
N ARG A 36 -2.84 -12.95 -1.46
CA ARG A 36 -3.88 -11.92 -1.61
C ARG A 36 -4.52 -11.55 -0.27
N ALA A 37 -4.85 -12.53 0.56
CA ALA A 37 -5.44 -12.30 1.88
C ALA A 37 -4.48 -11.54 2.82
N ALA A 38 -3.22 -11.97 2.89
CA ALA A 38 -2.20 -11.30 3.68
C ALA A 38 -1.98 -9.84 3.23
N MET A 39 -2.08 -9.59 1.93
CA MET A 39 -1.94 -8.26 1.36
C MET A 39 -3.14 -7.36 1.64
N LYS A 40 -4.37 -7.84 1.47
CA LYS A 40 -5.57 -7.07 1.84
C LYS A 40 -5.53 -6.67 3.32
N LEU A 41 -5.06 -7.57 4.19
CA LEU A 41 -4.93 -7.29 5.61
C LEU A 41 -3.93 -6.16 5.89
N LYS A 42 -2.77 -6.16 5.21
CA LYS A 42 -1.78 -5.08 5.33
C LYS A 42 -2.25 -3.75 4.74
N ILE A 43 -3.00 -3.76 3.63
CA ILE A 43 -3.60 -2.54 3.06
C ILE A 43 -4.63 -1.94 4.03
N ALA A 44 -5.49 -2.78 4.62
CA ALA A 44 -6.46 -2.33 5.62
C ALA A 44 -5.76 -1.72 6.85
N GLU A 45 -4.64 -2.30 7.27
CA GLU A 45 -3.83 -1.76 8.37
C GLU A 45 -3.19 -0.41 8.01
N LEU A 46 -2.66 -0.25 6.79
CA LEU A 46 -2.15 1.03 6.29
C LEU A 46 -3.23 2.10 6.20
N LYS A 47 -4.44 1.77 5.73
CA LYS A 47 -5.59 2.70 5.73
C LYS A 47 -5.91 3.16 7.14
N ARG A 48 -6.03 2.22 8.09
CA ARG A 48 -6.30 2.56 9.49
C ARG A 48 -5.21 3.44 10.10
N GLN A 49 -3.95 3.15 9.81
CA GLN A 49 -2.84 3.98 10.25
C GLN A 49 -2.87 5.37 9.61
N ALA A 50 -3.18 5.48 8.32
CA ALA A 50 -3.33 6.75 7.63
C ALA A 50 -4.54 7.57 8.11
N ASP A 51 -5.60 6.92 8.60
CA ASP A 51 -6.74 7.59 9.23
C ASP A 51 -6.45 8.08 10.65
N GLN A 52 -5.53 7.41 11.35
CA GLN A 52 -5.16 7.72 12.74
C GLN A 52 -3.84 8.50 12.88
N ALA A 53 -3.14 8.78 11.78
CA ALA A 53 -1.82 9.38 11.84
C ALA A 53 -1.88 10.88 12.13
N ASP A 54 -1.17 11.29 13.16
CA ASP A 54 -0.68 12.66 13.28
C ASP A 54 0.55 12.88 12.38
N ALA A 55 0.79 14.13 12.01
CA ALA A 55 1.92 14.60 11.19
C ALA A 55 3.27 13.89 11.45
N ALA A 56 3.58 13.60 12.71
CA ALA A 56 4.83 12.95 13.13
C ALA A 56 4.98 11.49 12.66
N ASN A 57 3.89 10.75 12.47
CA ASN A 57 3.91 9.35 12.05
C ASN A 57 3.82 9.15 10.53
N GLN A 58 3.58 10.23 9.79
CA GLN A 58 3.28 10.22 8.37
C GLN A 58 4.44 9.68 7.51
N ARG A 59 5.70 10.05 7.84
CA ARG A 59 6.89 9.53 7.15
C ARG A 59 7.09 8.03 7.36
N ARG A 60 6.78 7.52 8.55
CA ARG A 60 6.96 6.10 8.88
C ARG A 60 5.95 5.25 8.10
N ILE A 61 4.70 5.69 8.08
CA ILE A 61 3.62 5.00 7.36
C ILE A 61 3.88 5.02 5.85
N ALA A 62 4.34 6.15 5.30
CA ALA A 62 4.72 6.23 3.89
C ALA A 62 5.88 5.28 3.54
N ALA A 63 6.89 5.17 4.41
CA ALA A 63 8.00 4.23 4.21
C ALA A 63 7.55 2.77 4.29
N GLU A 64 6.64 2.42 5.20
CA GLU A 64 6.06 1.07 5.29
C GLU A 64 5.20 0.74 4.06
N ALA A 65 4.39 1.69 3.58
CA ALA A 65 3.60 1.53 2.35
C ALA A 65 4.51 1.32 1.13
N LEU A 66 5.56 2.12 0.97
CA LEU A 66 6.55 1.96 -0.10
C LEU A 66 7.27 0.61 -0.04
N ARG A 67 7.62 0.14 1.17
CA ARG A 67 8.25 -1.18 1.34
C ARG A 67 7.31 -2.32 0.95
N LEU A 68 6.01 -2.18 1.25
CA LEU A 68 4.97 -3.11 0.83
C LEU A 68 4.79 -3.11 -0.69
N LEU A 69 4.78 -1.94 -1.32
CA LEU A 69 4.76 -1.78 -2.78
C LEU A 69 5.94 -2.48 -3.44
N SER A 70 7.16 -2.23 -2.97
CA SER A 70 8.36 -2.87 -3.54
C SER A 70 8.35 -4.38 -3.37
N SER A 71 7.85 -4.88 -2.23
CA SER A 71 7.72 -6.33 -1.99
C SER A 71 6.70 -6.95 -2.94
N LEU A 72 5.56 -6.29 -3.15
CA LEU A 72 4.54 -6.73 -4.09
C LEU A 72 5.07 -6.78 -5.52
N LEU A 73 5.70 -5.71 -5.96
CA LEU A 73 6.25 -5.60 -7.30
C LEU A 73 7.30 -6.67 -7.56
N SER A 74 8.14 -6.98 -6.57
CA SER A 74 9.14 -8.04 -6.66
C SER A 74 8.50 -9.42 -6.77
N VAL A 75 7.45 -9.72 -5.99
CA VAL A 75 6.74 -11.00 -6.08
C VAL A 75 6.07 -11.16 -7.45
N ILE A 76 5.34 -10.15 -7.93
CA ILE A 76 4.67 -10.18 -9.24
C ILE A 76 5.70 -10.35 -10.36
N THR A 77 6.81 -9.60 -10.31
CA THR A 77 7.87 -9.66 -11.32
C THR A 77 8.54 -11.03 -11.32
N ASN A 78 8.90 -11.58 -10.15
CA ASN A 78 9.53 -12.89 -10.07
C ASN A 78 8.60 -14.02 -10.52
N VAL A 79 7.31 -13.96 -10.20
CA VAL A 79 6.31 -14.92 -10.71
C VAL A 79 6.17 -14.83 -12.22
N MET A 80 6.13 -13.62 -12.79
CA MET A 80 6.11 -13.39 -14.24
C MET A 80 7.40 -13.86 -14.93
N THR A 81 8.56 -13.72 -14.29
CA THR A 81 9.85 -14.20 -14.81
C THR A 81 9.96 -15.72 -14.79
N LEU A 82 9.38 -16.39 -13.79
CA LEU A 82 9.39 -17.86 -13.67
C LEU A 82 8.36 -18.56 -14.56
N LEU A 83 7.33 -17.84 -15.03
CA LEU A 83 6.32 -18.35 -15.96
C LEU A 83 6.69 -18.15 -17.45
N LYS A 84 7.86 -17.57 -17.75
CA LYS A 84 8.47 -17.52 -19.09
C LYS A 84 9.42 -18.68 -19.29
#